data_AF-A0A9J6NWE3-F1
#
_entry.id   AF-A0A9J6NWE3-F1
#
_cell.length_a   1.000
_cell.length_b   1.000
_cell.length_c   1.000
_cell.angle_alpha   90.00
_cell.angle_beta   90.00
_cell.angle_gamma   90.00
#
_symmetry.space_group_name_H-M   'P 1'
#
loop_
_entity.id
_entity.type
_entity.pdbx_description
1 polymer ?
#
loop_
_entity_poly.entity_id
_entity_poly.type
_entity_poly.pdbx_seq_one_letter_code
_entity_poly.pdbx_strand_id
1 'polypeptide(L)'
;MMYKIDLKDVRNSYKFVEAEDNTKKINSLQHNTGNKISILPYTTQYKARFKDQIINFKNCIGQFSRGISNKKEIKEAINDEFTDKIIAKIEIDEKDKSVFKNIIKELFFDKEDNLVFFHPKVMNYIQAKNSNKKLGKFLCDVLCKEYSETEELIKKAYDTIPDNIMLKLIVESLPDSNESKSRKVTYENLVPYVSDVFMDDLKYMLKKPSFYNNNIEKLLKFYYMFYVIQLSLNLNKMFDATIEKPIEVYFNLDWEKASKARLSYESGWKLVDGSLQTLFSHANCLELINHNNREEVCSYLDIKNIVNNMKIEGYEESKKSFQELLDNYKNYVGDVDFSRMNFERKYDDDILNIIYELYKSINYQFINSGRKERQKDYCTWFVEFCKVNFLRQRGRLGYTLNLTEEYIIFLTKISLKDNEKMKLKDLFIEYEKRGVFLDRDSKAKISQLFEKLNILEKKSDSGDAQYVKSVL
;
A
#
# COMPACT_ATOMS: atom_id res chain seq x y z
N MET A 1 21.99 -10.95 -24.50
CA MET A 1 20.55 -11.17 -24.77
C MET A 1 19.92 -9.79 -24.89
N MET A 2 19.25 -9.48 -26.01
CA MET A 2 18.66 -8.15 -26.26
C MET A 2 17.39 -7.92 -25.42
N TYR A 3 17.07 -6.66 -25.12
CA TYR A 3 15.76 -6.23 -24.63
C TYR A 3 14.98 -5.60 -25.78
N LYS A 4 13.93 -6.28 -26.25
CA LYS A 4 13.20 -5.86 -27.44
C LYS A 4 11.73 -5.61 -27.12
N ILE A 5 11.27 -4.40 -27.43
CA ILE A 5 9.86 -4.00 -27.32
C ILE A 5 9.05 -4.73 -28.39
N ASP A 6 7.92 -5.31 -27.98
CA ASP A 6 6.89 -5.81 -28.88
C ASP A 6 5.93 -4.67 -29.24
N LEU A 7 6.30 -3.90 -30.28
CA LEU A 7 5.50 -2.76 -30.75
C LEU A 7 4.11 -3.17 -31.24
N LYS A 8 3.95 -4.41 -31.73
CA LYS A 8 2.64 -4.91 -32.16
C LYS A 8 1.73 -5.08 -30.95
N ASP A 9 2.25 -5.68 -29.88
CA ASP A 9 1.52 -5.82 -28.62
C ASP A 9 1.22 -4.46 -27.96
N VAL A 10 2.17 -3.52 -27.99
CA VAL A 10 1.93 -2.12 -27.55
C VAL A 10 0.76 -1.49 -28.30
N ARG A 11 0.79 -1.51 -29.64
CA ARG A 11 -0.25 -0.91 -30.48
C ARG A 11 -1.63 -1.49 -30.21
N ASN A 12 -1.71 -2.80 -29.98
CA ASN A 12 -2.96 -3.49 -29.63
C ASN A 12 -3.45 -3.11 -28.22
N SER A 13 -2.57 -3.17 -27.22
CA SER A 13 -2.87 -2.86 -25.82
C SER A 13 -3.32 -1.41 -25.62
N TYR A 14 -2.64 -0.47 -26.28
CA TYR A 14 -2.95 0.96 -26.24
C TYR A 14 -3.91 1.42 -27.33
N LYS A 15 -4.43 0.51 -28.17
CA LYS A 15 -5.40 0.80 -29.23
C LYS A 15 -5.03 2.02 -30.07
N PHE A 16 -3.88 1.94 -30.72
CA PHE A 16 -3.42 2.98 -31.64
C PHE A 16 -4.39 3.09 -32.82
N VAL A 17 -4.82 4.32 -33.14
CA VAL A 17 -5.74 4.62 -34.25
C VAL A 17 -5.14 5.74 -35.08
N GLU A 18 -5.04 5.51 -36.39
CA GLU A 18 -4.57 6.49 -37.37
C GLU A 18 -5.71 7.40 -37.81
N ALA A 19 -5.38 8.63 -38.20
CA ALA A 19 -6.36 9.63 -38.63
C ALA A 19 -7.17 9.21 -39.88
N GLU A 20 -6.66 8.29 -40.70
CA GLU A 20 -7.31 7.89 -41.96
C GLU A 20 -8.38 6.79 -41.78
N ASP A 21 -8.39 6.10 -40.64
CA ASP A 21 -9.39 5.06 -40.33
C ASP A 21 -10.57 5.64 -39.53
N ASN A 22 -11.60 6.09 -40.27
CA ASN A 22 -12.96 6.40 -39.80
C ASN A 22 -13.09 7.43 -38.66
N THR A 23 -13.55 8.64 -39.02
CA THR A 23 -14.17 9.68 -38.16
C THR A 23 -13.25 10.57 -37.29
N LYS A 24 -11.95 10.31 -37.17
CA LYS A 24 -11.01 11.13 -36.36
C LYS A 24 -10.11 12.02 -37.21
N LYS A 25 -9.81 13.25 -36.75
CA LYS A 25 -8.94 14.21 -37.45
C LYS A 25 -7.44 14.08 -37.12
N ILE A 26 -7.09 13.29 -36.11
CA ILE A 26 -5.72 13.14 -35.58
C ILE A 26 -5.48 11.70 -35.11
N ASN A 27 -4.22 11.26 -35.13
CA ASN A 27 -3.82 10.00 -34.52
C ASN A 27 -4.14 10.00 -33.03
N SER A 28 -4.46 8.83 -32.49
CA SER A 28 -4.82 8.69 -31.08
C SER A 28 -4.43 7.34 -30.49
N LEU A 29 -4.27 7.30 -29.17
CA LEU A 29 -4.10 6.10 -28.37
C LEU A 29 -4.92 6.17 -27.08
N GLN A 30 -5.09 5.02 -26.42
CA GLN A 30 -5.73 4.85 -25.12
C GLN A 30 -4.72 4.34 -24.09
N HIS A 31 -4.57 5.08 -22.99
CA HIS A 31 -3.74 4.69 -21.85
C HIS A 31 -4.41 3.57 -21.05
N ASN A 32 -3.97 2.34 -21.27
CA ASN A 32 -4.39 1.15 -20.54
C ASN A 32 -3.21 0.62 -19.73
N THR A 33 -3.30 0.68 -18.40
CA THR A 33 -2.27 0.17 -17.47
C THR A 33 -2.74 -1.10 -16.78
N GLY A 34 -1.82 -1.98 -16.40
CA GLY A 34 -2.14 -3.17 -15.61
C GLY A 34 -2.33 -4.44 -16.44
N ASN A 35 -1.93 -4.46 -17.72
CA ASN A 35 -1.97 -5.68 -18.53
C ASN A 35 -0.65 -6.45 -18.38
N LYS A 36 0.50 -5.77 -18.50
CA LYS A 36 1.84 -6.36 -18.32
C LYS A 36 2.38 -6.15 -16.92
N ILE A 37 2.11 -5.01 -16.30
CA ILE A 37 2.54 -4.73 -14.93
C ILE A 37 1.46 -3.94 -14.18
N SER A 38 1.05 -4.44 -13.02
CA SER A 38 0.18 -3.69 -12.12
C SER A 38 0.96 -3.26 -10.89
N ILE A 39 1.17 -1.95 -10.72
CA ILE A 39 1.88 -1.39 -9.56
C ILE A 39 0.94 -0.93 -8.43
N LEU A 40 -0.31 -0.59 -8.76
CA LEU A 40 -1.29 -0.04 -7.81
C LEU A 40 -2.72 -0.46 -8.20
N PRO A 41 -3.64 -0.57 -7.22
CA PRO A 41 -5.02 -0.99 -7.44
C PRO A 41 -5.95 0.16 -7.89
N TYR A 42 -5.40 1.26 -8.41
CA TYR A 42 -6.14 2.49 -8.69
C TYR A 42 -6.75 2.52 -10.09
N THR A 43 -7.76 3.36 -10.25
CA THR A 43 -8.40 3.63 -11.54
C THR A 43 -8.43 5.13 -11.78
N THR A 44 -8.49 5.53 -13.05
CA THR A 44 -8.56 6.93 -13.50
C THR A 44 -9.96 7.54 -13.46
N GLN A 45 -10.87 6.95 -12.66
CA GLN A 45 -12.27 7.37 -12.56
C GLN A 45 -12.68 7.48 -11.09
N TYR A 46 -11.90 8.22 -10.30
CA TYR A 46 -12.27 8.48 -8.92
C TYR A 46 -13.57 9.29 -8.88
N LYS A 47 -14.43 8.98 -7.91
CA LYS A 47 -15.69 9.70 -7.66
C LYS A 47 -15.89 9.80 -6.16
N ALA A 48 -16.43 10.93 -5.69
CA ALA A 48 -16.65 11.18 -4.25
C ALA A 48 -17.46 10.08 -3.54
N ARG A 49 -18.37 9.40 -4.25
CA ARG A 49 -19.12 8.23 -3.74
C ARG A 49 -18.25 7.04 -3.30
N PHE A 50 -16.97 7.01 -3.68
CA PHE A 50 -16.02 6.00 -3.24
C PHE A 50 -15.36 6.34 -1.89
N LYS A 51 -15.61 7.52 -1.33
CA LYS A 51 -15.08 7.93 -0.03
C LYS A 51 -15.46 6.95 1.09
N ASP A 52 -16.68 6.43 1.09
CA ASP A 52 -17.12 5.43 2.09
C ASP A 52 -16.30 4.13 2.00
N GLN A 53 -15.83 3.77 0.80
CA GLN A 53 -14.99 2.58 0.61
C GLN A 53 -13.59 2.80 1.17
N ILE A 54 -13.08 4.04 1.10
CA ILE A 54 -11.81 4.44 1.70
C ILE A 54 -11.90 4.50 3.23
N ILE A 55 -13.03 4.99 3.76
CA ILE A 55 -13.28 5.08 5.21
C ILE A 55 -13.45 3.68 5.80
N ASN A 56 -14.24 2.81 5.17
CA ASN A 56 -14.51 1.46 5.66
C ASN A 56 -13.40 0.47 5.23
N PHE A 57 -12.24 0.63 5.86
CA PHE A 57 -11.04 -0.17 5.61
C PHE A 57 -11.21 -1.63 6.09
N LYS A 58 -12.14 -1.93 7.01
CA LYS A 58 -12.41 -3.32 7.46
C LYS A 58 -12.70 -4.27 6.29
N ASN A 59 -13.41 -3.79 5.28
CA ASN A 59 -13.69 -4.56 4.06
C ASN A 59 -12.42 -4.97 3.30
N CYS A 60 -11.37 -4.16 3.34
CA CYS A 60 -10.06 -4.50 2.79
C CYS A 60 -9.38 -5.63 3.59
N ILE A 61 -9.55 -5.62 4.91
CA ILE A 61 -8.99 -6.62 5.83
C ILE A 61 -9.54 -8.01 5.52
N GLY A 62 -10.84 -8.14 5.23
CA GLY A 62 -11.41 -9.44 4.87
C GLY A 62 -10.79 -10.05 3.62
N GLN A 63 -10.55 -9.23 2.58
CA GLN A 63 -9.87 -9.73 1.39
C GLN A 63 -8.39 -10.06 1.65
N PHE A 64 -7.70 -9.24 2.44
CA PHE A 64 -6.32 -9.49 2.84
C PHE A 64 -6.21 -10.80 3.63
N SER A 65 -7.06 -10.97 4.65
CA SER A 65 -7.17 -12.14 5.53
C SER A 65 -7.37 -13.43 4.73
N ARG A 66 -8.29 -13.44 3.77
CA ARG A 66 -8.50 -14.58 2.87
C ARG A 66 -7.27 -14.86 1.99
N GLY A 67 -6.62 -13.81 1.51
CA GLY A 67 -5.40 -13.91 0.71
C GLY A 67 -4.22 -14.52 1.48
N ILE A 68 -4.06 -14.16 2.75
CA ILE A 68 -2.99 -14.71 3.61
C ILE A 68 -3.37 -16.05 4.28
N SER A 69 -4.64 -16.48 4.21
CA SER A 69 -5.06 -17.78 4.77
C SER A 69 -5.44 -18.78 3.69
N ASN A 70 -5.15 -18.47 2.42
CA ASN A 70 -5.51 -19.27 1.24
C ASN A 70 -6.99 -19.68 1.20
N LYS A 71 -7.90 -18.78 1.63
CA LYS A 71 -9.34 -19.03 1.61
C LYS A 71 -10.03 -18.35 0.43
N LYS A 72 -11.06 -19.00 -0.11
CA LYS A 72 -11.97 -18.38 -1.08
C LYS A 72 -12.93 -17.42 -0.39
N GLU A 73 -13.57 -16.58 -1.20
CA GLU A 73 -14.69 -15.76 -0.75
C GLU A 73 -15.81 -16.67 -0.21
N ILE A 74 -16.21 -16.40 1.03
CA ILE A 74 -17.26 -17.14 1.73
C ILE A 74 -18.59 -16.50 1.34
N LYS A 75 -19.46 -17.27 0.69
CA LYS A 75 -20.75 -16.75 0.19
C LYS A 75 -21.86 -16.76 1.24
N GLU A 76 -21.72 -17.61 2.25
CA GLU A 76 -22.69 -17.70 3.32
C GLU A 76 -22.61 -16.43 4.17
N ALA A 77 -23.74 -15.72 4.27
CA ALA A 77 -23.82 -14.49 5.03
C ALA A 77 -23.85 -14.80 6.53
N ILE A 78 -23.14 -14.01 7.32
CA ILE A 78 -23.33 -14.00 8.77
C ILE A 78 -24.55 -13.12 9.03
N ASN A 79 -25.70 -13.75 9.29
CA ASN A 79 -27.00 -13.11 9.45
C ASN A 79 -27.72 -13.67 10.69
N ASP A 80 -29.01 -13.37 10.84
CA ASP A 80 -29.83 -13.90 11.94
C ASP A 80 -29.89 -15.43 11.99
N GLU A 81 -29.83 -16.11 10.83
CA GLU A 81 -29.81 -17.57 10.75
C GLU A 81 -28.50 -18.14 11.33
N PHE A 82 -27.38 -17.43 11.19
CA PHE A 82 -26.14 -17.80 11.86
C PHE A 82 -26.29 -17.74 13.39
N THR A 83 -26.97 -16.73 13.92
CA THR A 83 -27.24 -16.67 15.37
C THR A 83 -28.16 -17.80 15.81
N ASP A 84 -29.15 -18.16 14.99
CA ASP A 84 -30.05 -19.28 15.28
C ASP A 84 -29.30 -20.63 15.26
N LYS A 85 -28.33 -20.81 14.36
CA LYS A 85 -27.41 -21.96 14.36
C LYS A 85 -26.58 -22.06 15.63
N ILE A 86 -26.13 -20.92 16.19
CA ILE A 86 -25.41 -20.90 17.46
C ILE A 86 -26.34 -21.35 18.60
N ILE A 87 -27.56 -20.81 18.66
CA ILE A 87 -28.55 -21.12 19.70
C ILE A 87 -28.92 -22.61 19.65
N ALA A 88 -29.04 -23.20 18.45
CA ALA A 88 -29.36 -24.61 18.28
C ALA A 88 -28.28 -25.57 18.84
N LYS A 89 -27.06 -25.10 19.11
CA LYS A 89 -25.96 -25.89 19.69
C LYS A 89 -25.93 -25.89 21.21
N ILE A 90 -26.80 -25.12 21.87
CA ILE A 90 -26.83 -25.00 23.33
C ILE A 90 -28.19 -25.42 23.87
N GLU A 91 -28.20 -25.94 25.09
CA GLU A 91 -29.43 -26.19 25.84
C GLU A 91 -29.85 -24.89 26.54
N ILE A 92 -31.01 -24.35 26.15
CA ILE A 92 -31.55 -23.09 26.66
C ILE A 92 -33.08 -23.13 26.64
N ASP A 93 -33.70 -22.60 27.70
CA ASP A 93 -35.15 -22.46 27.78
C ASP A 93 -35.67 -21.56 26.65
N GLU A 94 -36.83 -21.91 26.06
CA GLU A 94 -37.45 -21.13 24.96
C GLU A 94 -37.62 -19.64 25.30
N LYS A 95 -37.96 -19.33 26.56
CA LYS A 95 -38.13 -17.96 27.05
C LYS A 95 -36.83 -17.12 26.97
N ASP A 96 -35.67 -17.76 27.09
CA ASP A 96 -34.36 -17.10 27.21
C ASP A 96 -33.62 -17.01 25.86
N LYS A 97 -34.06 -17.75 24.83
CA LYS A 97 -33.46 -17.71 23.49
C LYS A 97 -33.37 -16.30 22.90
N SER A 98 -34.43 -15.52 23.04
CA SER A 98 -34.49 -14.15 22.51
C SER A 98 -33.48 -13.23 23.20
N VAL A 99 -33.32 -13.37 24.52
CA VAL A 99 -32.36 -12.62 25.32
C VAL A 99 -30.94 -13.00 24.93
N PHE A 100 -30.65 -14.29 24.79
CA PHE A 100 -29.32 -14.76 24.38
C PHE A 100 -28.95 -14.34 22.96
N LYS A 101 -29.91 -14.35 22.02
CA LYS A 101 -29.73 -13.81 20.66
C LYS A 101 -29.28 -12.35 20.69
N ASN A 102 -29.91 -11.54 21.54
CA ASN A 102 -29.55 -10.13 21.71
C ASN A 102 -28.14 -9.98 22.31
N ILE A 103 -27.78 -10.78 23.31
CA ILE A 103 -26.42 -10.78 23.88
C ILE A 103 -25.37 -11.10 22.80
N ILE A 104 -25.61 -12.09 21.94
CA ILE A 104 -24.69 -12.40 20.84
C ILE A 104 -24.55 -11.19 19.90
N LYS A 105 -25.67 -10.59 19.50
CA LYS A 105 -25.66 -9.43 18.61
C LYS A 105 -24.89 -8.24 19.22
N GLU A 106 -25.15 -7.91 20.48
CA GLU A 106 -24.49 -6.79 21.16
C GLU A 106 -22.98 -7.00 21.36
N LEU A 107 -22.54 -8.23 21.62
CA LEU A 107 -21.13 -8.52 21.90
C LEU A 107 -20.29 -8.76 20.65
N PHE A 108 -20.88 -9.35 19.61
CA PHE A 108 -20.11 -9.90 18.48
C PHE A 108 -20.38 -9.21 17.15
N PHE A 109 -21.36 -8.33 17.06
CA PHE A 109 -21.69 -7.60 15.85
C PHE A 109 -21.46 -6.10 16.05
N ASP A 110 -20.95 -5.43 15.02
CA ASP A 110 -20.87 -3.97 15.00
C ASP A 110 -22.15 -3.34 14.46
N LYS A 111 -22.17 -2.00 14.40
CA LYS A 111 -23.34 -1.22 13.96
C LYS A 111 -23.73 -1.45 12.49
N GLU A 112 -22.86 -2.10 11.71
CA GLU A 112 -23.11 -2.47 10.32
C GLU A 112 -23.44 -3.97 10.18
N ASP A 113 -23.79 -4.65 11.28
CA ASP A 113 -24.06 -6.08 11.37
C ASP A 113 -22.88 -6.98 10.91
N ASN A 114 -21.64 -6.48 11.00
CA ASN A 114 -20.45 -7.29 10.75
C ASN A 114 -19.88 -7.84 12.05
N LEU A 115 -19.28 -9.04 11.99
CA LEU A 115 -18.59 -9.60 13.15
C LEU A 115 -17.40 -8.71 13.57
N VAL A 116 -17.32 -8.42 14.87
CA VAL A 116 -16.15 -7.74 15.47
C VAL A 116 -14.94 -8.66 15.46
N PHE A 117 -13.72 -8.10 15.44
CA PHE A 117 -12.50 -8.90 15.34
C PHE A 117 -12.09 -9.46 16.69
N PHE A 118 -12.78 -10.49 17.15
CA PHE A 118 -12.39 -11.21 18.36
C PHE A 118 -11.49 -12.42 18.06
N HIS A 119 -11.38 -12.84 16.80
CA HIS A 119 -10.56 -13.97 16.35
C HIS A 119 -10.07 -13.76 14.90
N PRO A 120 -8.83 -14.15 14.52
CA PRO A 120 -8.34 -13.95 13.15
C PRO A 120 -9.23 -14.58 12.08
N LYS A 121 -9.75 -15.80 12.34
CA LYS A 121 -10.65 -16.52 11.42
C LYS A 121 -11.90 -15.73 11.05
N VAL A 122 -12.42 -14.89 11.94
CA VAL A 122 -13.63 -14.07 11.73
C VAL A 122 -13.43 -13.08 10.58
N MET A 123 -12.19 -12.60 10.39
CA MET A 123 -11.88 -11.63 9.35
C MET A 123 -12.17 -12.18 7.94
N ASN A 124 -12.09 -13.50 7.75
CA ASN A 124 -12.40 -14.14 6.46
C ASN A 124 -13.86 -13.97 6.01
N TYR A 125 -14.78 -13.64 6.93
CA TYR A 125 -16.21 -13.51 6.66
C TYR A 125 -16.63 -12.06 6.35
N ILE A 126 -15.72 -11.09 6.49
CA ILE A 126 -16.00 -9.70 6.12
C ILE A 126 -16.08 -9.61 4.60
N GLN A 127 -17.24 -9.15 4.12
CA GLN A 127 -17.50 -8.99 2.69
C GLN A 127 -16.86 -7.71 2.16
N ALA A 128 -16.24 -7.81 0.99
CA ALA A 128 -15.53 -6.68 0.38
C ALA A 128 -16.25 -6.20 -0.88
N LYS A 129 -16.41 -4.89 -1.04
CA LYS A 129 -16.79 -4.28 -2.34
C LYS A 129 -15.61 -4.36 -3.32
N ASN A 130 -15.85 -4.22 -4.63
CA ASN A 130 -14.83 -4.44 -5.68
C ASN A 130 -13.50 -3.67 -5.50
N SER A 131 -13.55 -2.39 -5.11
CA SER A 131 -12.35 -1.58 -4.82
C SER A 131 -11.57 -2.11 -3.62
N ASN A 132 -12.27 -2.46 -2.53
CA ASN A 132 -11.68 -3.06 -1.33
C ASN A 132 -11.11 -4.46 -1.62
N LYS A 133 -11.73 -5.22 -2.53
CA LYS A 133 -11.15 -6.47 -3.03
C LYS A 133 -9.81 -6.22 -3.73
N LYS A 134 -9.75 -5.23 -4.62
CA LYS A 134 -8.49 -4.87 -5.31
C LYS A 134 -7.43 -4.40 -4.32
N LEU A 135 -7.79 -3.57 -3.35
CA LEU A 135 -6.85 -3.06 -2.35
C LEU A 135 -6.34 -4.18 -1.43
N GLY A 136 -7.21 -5.04 -0.90
CA GLY A 136 -6.80 -6.14 -0.03
C GLY A 136 -5.92 -7.15 -0.76
N LYS A 137 -6.21 -7.41 -2.05
CA LYS A 137 -5.33 -8.20 -2.92
C LYS A 137 -3.98 -7.52 -3.16
N PHE A 138 -3.98 -6.21 -3.44
CA PHE A 138 -2.76 -5.43 -3.59
C PHE A 138 -1.88 -5.51 -2.34
N LEU A 139 -2.44 -5.24 -1.15
CA LEU A 139 -1.69 -5.32 0.11
C LEU A 139 -1.12 -6.71 0.35
N CYS A 140 -1.91 -7.74 0.08
CA CYS A 140 -1.41 -9.11 0.17
C CYS A 140 -0.24 -9.32 -0.80
N ASP A 141 -0.40 -8.98 -2.08
CA ASP A 141 0.59 -9.18 -3.15
C ASP A 141 1.91 -8.45 -2.88
N VAL A 142 1.85 -7.17 -2.46
CA VAL A 142 3.07 -6.39 -2.27
C VAL A 142 3.69 -6.55 -0.90
N LEU A 143 2.93 -6.81 0.17
CA LEU A 143 3.48 -6.92 1.52
C LEU A 143 3.85 -8.35 1.94
N CYS A 144 3.17 -9.38 1.42
CA CYS A 144 3.38 -10.78 1.83
C CYS A 144 4.20 -11.58 0.81
N LYS A 145 5.45 -11.18 0.59
CA LYS A 145 6.39 -11.77 -0.38
C LYS A 145 6.84 -13.20 0.00
N GLU A 146 7.13 -13.43 1.27
CA GLU A 146 7.60 -14.72 1.82
C GLU A 146 6.46 -15.50 2.50
N TYR A 147 5.38 -15.69 1.75
CA TYR A 147 4.19 -16.33 2.29
C TYR A 147 4.48 -17.72 2.86
N SER A 148 5.33 -18.52 2.20
CA SER A 148 5.65 -19.89 2.60
C SER A 148 6.20 -20.01 4.03
N GLU A 149 7.03 -19.07 4.47
CA GLU A 149 7.61 -19.10 5.83
C GLU A 149 6.62 -18.71 6.92
N THR A 150 5.56 -17.99 6.54
CA THR A 150 4.59 -17.44 7.50
C THR A 150 3.26 -18.18 7.44
N GLU A 151 3.05 -19.03 6.45
CA GLU A 151 1.86 -19.83 6.25
C GLU A 151 1.53 -20.69 7.47
N GLU A 152 2.52 -21.37 8.06
CA GLU A 152 2.31 -22.17 9.27
C GLU A 152 1.88 -21.31 10.47
N LEU A 153 2.49 -20.13 10.64
CA LEU A 153 2.14 -19.19 11.71
C LEU A 153 0.72 -18.64 11.52
N ILE A 154 0.36 -18.29 10.29
CA ILE A 154 -0.99 -17.81 9.96
C ILE A 154 -2.00 -18.93 10.20
N LYS A 155 -1.75 -20.14 9.70
CA LYS A 155 -2.61 -21.31 9.91
C LYS A 155 -2.81 -21.56 11.40
N LYS A 156 -1.72 -21.59 12.18
CA LYS A 156 -1.79 -21.77 13.64
C LYS A 156 -2.65 -20.70 14.31
N ALA A 157 -2.47 -19.42 13.94
CA ALA A 157 -3.25 -18.33 14.50
C ALA A 157 -4.75 -18.38 14.11
N TYR A 158 -5.06 -18.82 12.88
CA TYR A 158 -6.42 -18.86 12.35
C TYR A 158 -7.20 -20.12 12.78
N ASP A 159 -6.50 -21.22 13.07
CA ASP A 159 -7.08 -22.47 13.55
C ASP A 159 -7.04 -22.58 15.09
N THR A 160 -6.59 -21.53 15.80
CA THR A 160 -6.61 -21.50 17.26
C THR A 160 -8.05 -21.62 17.77
N ILE A 161 -8.24 -22.43 18.82
CA ILE A 161 -9.52 -22.56 19.51
C ILE A 161 -9.48 -21.64 20.73
N PRO A 162 -10.41 -20.68 20.87
CA PRO A 162 -10.45 -19.81 22.05
C PRO A 162 -10.73 -20.57 23.35
N ASP A 163 -10.09 -20.16 24.45
CA ASP A 163 -10.39 -20.72 25.79
C ASP A 163 -11.77 -20.29 26.31
N ASN A 164 -12.21 -19.09 25.94
CA ASN A 164 -13.52 -18.58 26.32
C ASN A 164 -14.62 -19.37 25.59
N ILE A 165 -15.53 -19.97 26.37
CA ILE A 165 -16.60 -20.86 25.87
C ILE A 165 -17.50 -20.17 24.84
N MET A 166 -17.84 -18.90 25.04
CA MET A 166 -18.69 -18.14 24.12
C MET A 166 -17.98 -17.87 22.80
N LEU A 167 -16.70 -17.47 22.85
CA LEU A 167 -15.88 -17.31 21.65
C LEU A 167 -15.72 -18.62 20.89
N LYS A 168 -15.45 -19.72 21.61
CA LYS A 168 -15.34 -21.06 21.04
C LYS A 168 -16.61 -21.47 20.31
N LEU A 169 -17.77 -21.31 20.97
CA LEU A 169 -19.08 -21.62 20.39
C LEU A 169 -19.32 -20.88 19.06
N ILE A 170 -18.95 -19.60 19.00
CA ILE A 170 -19.11 -18.79 17.79
C ILE A 170 -18.14 -19.24 16.70
N VAL A 171 -16.86 -19.43 17.03
CA VAL A 171 -15.83 -19.87 16.07
C VAL A 171 -16.14 -21.23 15.46
N GLU A 172 -16.65 -22.17 16.26
CA GLU A 172 -17.08 -23.51 15.81
C GLU A 172 -18.39 -23.48 15.01
N SER A 173 -19.14 -22.37 15.06
CA SER A 173 -20.37 -22.18 14.30
C SER A 173 -20.16 -21.46 12.98
N LEU A 174 -18.97 -20.90 12.76
CA LEU A 174 -18.62 -20.23 11.51
C LEU A 174 -18.71 -21.20 10.32
N PRO A 175 -19.33 -20.78 9.20
CA PRO A 175 -19.41 -21.60 7.99
C PRO A 175 -18.06 -22.11 7.50
N ASP A 176 -18.03 -23.30 6.92
CA ASP A 176 -16.80 -23.84 6.34
C ASP A 176 -16.30 -22.98 5.17
N SER A 177 -14.98 -22.83 5.08
CA SER A 177 -14.33 -22.05 4.04
C SER A 177 -13.52 -22.95 3.12
N ASN A 178 -13.86 -22.90 1.82
CA ASN A 178 -13.12 -23.62 0.80
C ASN A 178 -11.73 -23.02 0.60
N GLU A 179 -10.74 -23.89 0.40
CA GLU A 179 -9.40 -23.47 0.03
C GLU A 179 -9.36 -22.87 -1.38
N SER A 180 -8.52 -21.85 -1.54
CA SER A 180 -8.21 -21.26 -2.84
C SER A 180 -7.23 -22.15 -3.59
N LYS A 181 -7.34 -22.17 -4.92
CA LYS A 181 -6.22 -22.61 -5.76
C LYS A 181 -5.05 -21.64 -5.54
N SER A 182 -3.83 -22.11 -5.77
CA SER A 182 -2.58 -21.38 -5.53
C SER A 182 -2.69 -19.87 -5.80
N ARG A 183 -2.08 -19.10 -4.91
CA ARG A 183 -2.18 -17.64 -4.92
C ARG A 183 -1.51 -17.07 -6.18
N LYS A 184 -2.31 -16.54 -7.11
CA LYS A 184 -1.82 -15.80 -8.28
C LYS A 184 -1.49 -14.36 -7.90
N VAL A 185 -0.22 -14.00 -7.97
CA VAL A 185 0.25 -12.61 -7.80
C VAL A 185 -0.27 -11.75 -8.96
N THR A 186 -0.74 -10.55 -8.66
CA THR A 186 -1.22 -9.60 -9.67
C THR A 186 -0.50 -8.27 -9.58
N TYR A 187 -0.12 -7.84 -8.39
CA TYR A 187 0.59 -6.58 -8.19
C TYR A 187 2.06 -6.83 -7.89
N GLU A 188 2.92 -6.14 -8.63
CA GLU A 188 4.37 -6.27 -8.48
C GLU A 188 4.88 -5.49 -7.28
N ASN A 189 5.80 -6.11 -6.54
CA ASN A 189 6.44 -5.47 -5.41
C ASN A 189 7.69 -4.70 -5.84
N LEU A 190 7.60 -3.37 -5.90
CA LEU A 190 8.71 -2.49 -6.26
C LEU A 190 9.40 -1.82 -5.05
N VAL A 191 8.99 -2.15 -3.83
CA VAL A 191 9.53 -1.57 -2.58
C VAL A 191 9.74 -2.68 -1.54
N PRO A 192 10.64 -3.65 -1.81
CA PRO A 192 10.75 -4.89 -1.04
C PRO A 192 11.05 -4.67 0.44
N TYR A 193 11.89 -3.69 0.80
CA TYR A 193 12.22 -3.42 2.20
C TYR A 193 10.98 -3.07 3.06
N VAL A 194 9.91 -2.49 2.48
CA VAL A 194 8.67 -2.22 3.22
C VAL A 194 7.97 -3.53 3.58
N SER A 195 7.96 -4.48 2.64
CA SER A 195 7.40 -5.81 2.81
C SER A 195 8.15 -6.60 3.88
N ASP A 196 9.48 -6.49 3.90
CA ASP A 196 10.32 -7.19 4.88
C ASP A 196 9.99 -6.73 6.31
N VAL A 197 9.92 -5.41 6.54
CA VAL A 197 9.57 -4.86 7.87
C VAL A 197 8.11 -5.17 8.22
N PHE A 198 7.19 -5.13 7.25
CA PHE A 198 5.80 -5.54 7.47
C PHE A 198 5.69 -7.00 7.92
N MET A 199 6.40 -7.90 7.26
CA MET A 199 6.33 -9.34 7.55
C MET A 199 6.88 -9.64 8.93
N ASP A 200 7.94 -8.97 9.34
CA ASP A 200 8.51 -9.06 10.68
C ASP A 200 7.51 -8.57 11.77
N ASP A 201 6.85 -7.44 11.55
CA ASP A 201 5.81 -6.93 12.44
C ASP A 201 4.58 -7.85 12.48
N LEU A 202 4.14 -8.37 11.32
CA LEU A 202 3.03 -9.31 11.22
C LEU A 202 3.34 -10.63 11.95
N LYS A 203 4.54 -11.19 11.77
CA LYS A 203 5.02 -12.39 12.47
C LYS A 203 5.00 -12.20 13.99
N TYR A 204 5.39 -11.02 14.49
CA TYR A 204 5.26 -10.67 15.91
C TYR A 204 3.79 -10.62 16.35
N MET A 205 2.95 -9.89 15.61
CA MET A 205 1.54 -9.70 15.97
C MET A 205 0.76 -11.02 16.01
N LEU A 206 0.96 -11.91 15.03
CA LEU A 206 0.27 -13.22 14.97
C LEU A 206 0.55 -14.12 16.19
N LYS A 207 1.68 -13.93 16.88
CA LYS A 207 1.99 -14.64 18.12
C LYS A 207 1.21 -14.12 19.35
N LYS A 208 0.49 -13.00 19.21
CA LYS A 208 -0.25 -12.31 20.27
C LYS A 208 -1.70 -12.06 19.81
N PRO A 209 -2.61 -13.04 19.89
CA PRO A 209 -3.93 -12.98 19.24
C PRO A 209 -4.75 -11.72 19.56
N SER A 210 -4.84 -11.33 20.84
CA SER A 210 -5.56 -10.10 21.24
C SER A 210 -4.94 -8.84 20.62
N PHE A 211 -3.60 -8.74 20.59
CA PHE A 211 -2.92 -7.61 19.98
C PHE A 211 -3.11 -7.57 18.45
N TYR A 212 -3.04 -8.72 17.76
CA TYR A 212 -3.33 -8.80 16.33
C TYR A 212 -4.75 -8.35 16.01
N ASN A 213 -5.73 -8.95 16.69
CA ASN A 213 -7.15 -8.70 16.49
C ASN A 213 -7.51 -7.21 16.65
N ASN A 214 -6.94 -6.56 17.66
CA ASN A 214 -7.21 -5.16 17.96
C ASN A 214 -6.44 -4.17 17.06
N ASN A 215 -5.34 -4.58 16.42
CA ASN A 215 -4.42 -3.65 15.75
C ASN A 215 -4.13 -3.96 14.27
N ILE A 216 -4.65 -5.04 13.70
CA ILE A 216 -4.41 -5.39 12.29
C ILE A 216 -4.87 -4.29 11.32
N GLU A 217 -5.97 -3.60 11.62
CA GLU A 217 -6.43 -2.46 10.82
C GLU A 217 -5.40 -1.33 10.81
N LYS A 218 -4.85 -1.00 11.99
CA LYS A 218 -3.82 0.04 12.13
C LYS A 218 -2.54 -0.34 11.39
N LEU A 219 -2.10 -1.60 11.52
CA LEU A 219 -0.95 -2.15 10.80
C LEU A 219 -1.13 -1.98 9.29
N LEU A 220 -2.23 -2.48 8.73
CA LEU A 220 -2.45 -2.45 7.28
C LEU A 220 -2.62 -1.03 6.75
N LYS A 221 -3.32 -0.14 7.48
CA LYS A 221 -3.43 1.27 7.09
C LYS A 221 -2.06 1.94 7.05
N PHE A 222 -1.23 1.70 8.06
CA PHE A 222 0.11 2.28 8.15
C PHE A 222 1.01 1.77 7.02
N TYR A 223 1.08 0.46 6.81
CA TYR A 223 1.92 -0.11 5.77
C TYR A 223 1.42 0.17 4.35
N TYR A 224 0.11 0.33 4.15
CA TYR A 224 -0.43 0.84 2.89
C TYR A 224 0.08 2.27 2.61
N MET A 225 -0.01 3.16 3.60
CA MET A 225 0.53 4.52 3.50
C MET A 225 2.04 4.50 3.21
N PHE A 226 2.80 3.77 4.03
CA PHE A 226 4.25 3.70 3.92
C PHE A 226 4.70 3.18 2.55
N TYR A 227 4.10 2.07 2.08
CA TYR A 227 4.42 1.47 0.80
C TYR A 227 4.21 2.44 -0.37
N VAL A 228 3.03 3.07 -0.45
CA VAL A 228 2.68 3.93 -1.59
C VAL A 228 3.49 5.22 -1.60
N ILE A 229 3.78 5.80 -0.42
CA ILE A 229 4.69 6.95 -0.31
C ILE A 229 6.05 6.59 -0.92
N GLN A 230 6.65 5.49 -0.43
CA GLN A 230 7.98 5.08 -0.86
C GLN A 230 8.01 4.64 -2.33
N LEU A 231 6.95 3.99 -2.82
CA LEU A 231 6.79 3.66 -4.23
C LEU A 231 6.83 4.94 -5.07
N SER A 232 6.03 5.95 -4.73
CA SER A 232 5.96 7.20 -5.51
C SER A 232 7.30 7.94 -5.55
N LEU A 233 8.01 7.98 -4.42
CA LEU A 233 9.32 8.65 -4.31
C LEU A 233 10.40 7.90 -5.09
N ASN A 234 10.42 6.56 -5.00
CA ASN A 234 11.37 5.74 -5.75
C ASN A 234 11.10 5.78 -7.26
N LEU A 235 9.83 5.74 -7.69
CA LEU A 235 9.49 5.87 -9.11
C LEU A 235 9.98 7.21 -9.68
N ASN A 236 9.86 8.31 -8.93
CA ASN A 236 10.40 9.60 -9.34
C ASN A 236 11.93 9.64 -9.46
N LYS A 237 12.65 8.79 -8.71
CA LYS A 237 14.10 8.61 -8.89
C LYS A 237 14.44 7.73 -10.11
N MET A 238 13.48 6.95 -10.61
CA MET A 238 13.61 6.02 -11.74
C MET A 238 14.84 5.12 -11.59
N PHE A 239 15.86 5.32 -12.43
CA PHE A 239 17.09 4.53 -12.45
C PHE A 239 18.04 4.84 -11.28
N ASP A 240 17.79 5.89 -10.51
CA ASP A 240 18.61 6.28 -9.33
C ASP A 240 17.95 5.89 -8.00
N ALA A 241 16.86 5.12 -8.06
CA ALA A 241 16.18 4.64 -6.87
C ALA A 241 17.08 3.67 -6.08
N THR A 242 16.92 3.68 -4.76
CA THR A 242 17.60 2.76 -3.84
C THR A 242 16.55 1.98 -3.08
N ILE A 243 16.53 0.66 -3.23
CA ILE A 243 15.53 -0.23 -2.61
C ILE A 243 16.03 -0.89 -1.31
N GLU A 244 17.09 -0.35 -0.71
CA GLU A 244 17.66 -0.88 0.54
C GLU A 244 17.10 -0.19 1.78
N LYS A 245 16.73 1.10 1.67
CA LYS A 245 16.31 1.92 2.81
C LYS A 245 15.20 2.90 2.42
N PRO A 246 14.36 3.32 3.39
CA PRO A 246 13.35 4.34 3.17
C PRO A 246 13.96 5.69 2.75
N ILE A 247 13.29 6.38 1.83
CA ILE A 247 13.50 7.80 1.59
C ILE A 247 12.90 8.57 2.76
N GLU A 248 13.66 9.54 3.30
CA GLU A 248 13.24 10.29 4.48
C GLU A 248 11.94 11.09 4.22
N VAL A 249 10.92 10.82 5.04
CA VAL A 249 9.66 11.55 5.03
C VAL A 249 9.29 11.89 6.46
N TYR A 250 9.20 13.20 6.73
CA TYR A 250 9.08 13.73 8.07
C TYR A 250 7.62 13.90 8.49
N PHE A 251 7.29 13.35 9.67
CA PHE A 251 5.96 13.44 10.28
C PHE A 251 5.92 14.50 11.38
N ASN A 252 4.76 15.14 11.51
CA ASN A 252 4.38 15.89 12.70
C ASN A 252 3.57 15.02 13.65
N LEU A 253 3.34 15.50 14.86
CA LEU A 253 2.45 14.91 15.85
C LEU A 253 1.16 15.71 15.96
N ASP A 254 0.09 15.09 16.43
CA ASP A 254 -1.19 15.79 16.56
C ASP A 254 -1.21 16.84 17.67
N TRP A 255 -0.43 16.66 18.72
CA TRP A 255 -0.40 17.56 19.87
C TRP A 255 0.74 18.60 19.81
N GLU A 256 1.38 18.76 18.64
CA GLU A 256 2.42 19.77 18.44
C GLU A 256 2.05 20.84 17.42
N LYS A 257 2.85 21.91 17.42
CA LYS A 257 2.75 23.03 16.47
C LYS A 257 3.57 22.71 15.22
N ALA A 258 2.97 22.87 14.05
CA ALA A 258 3.66 22.81 12.76
C ALA A 258 4.00 24.23 12.28
N SER A 259 5.12 24.39 11.56
CA SER A 259 5.53 25.67 10.96
C SER A 259 6.29 25.43 9.66
N LYS A 260 6.45 26.48 8.83
CA LYS A 260 7.22 26.40 7.57
C LYS A 260 8.73 26.17 7.78
N ALA A 261 9.25 26.49 8.96
CA ALA A 261 10.65 26.33 9.29
C ALA A 261 11.04 24.89 9.66
N ARG A 262 10.05 24.01 9.88
CA ARG A 262 10.29 22.61 10.24
C ARG A 262 10.61 21.79 9.00
N LEU A 263 11.49 20.80 9.16
CA LEU A 263 11.83 19.83 8.11
C LEU A 263 10.58 19.10 7.59
N SER A 264 9.61 18.85 8.47
CA SER A 264 8.32 18.21 8.14
C SER A 264 7.43 19.00 7.17
N TYR A 265 7.72 20.27 6.90
CA TYR A 265 6.95 21.06 5.93
C TYR A 265 7.34 20.73 4.49
N GLU A 266 8.63 20.89 4.15
CA GLU A 266 9.13 20.59 2.79
C GLU A 266 9.33 19.08 2.59
N SER A 267 10.00 18.41 3.53
CA SER A 267 10.32 16.98 3.46
C SER A 267 9.24 16.08 4.08
N GLY A 268 8.00 16.57 4.17
CA GLY A 268 6.83 15.81 4.63
C GLY A 268 5.81 15.61 3.51
N TRP A 269 4.53 15.91 3.76
CA TRP A 269 3.46 15.72 2.78
C TRP A 269 3.69 16.48 1.47
N LYS A 270 4.34 17.65 1.50
CA LYS A 270 4.58 18.45 0.30
C LYS A 270 5.47 17.72 -0.73
N LEU A 271 6.55 17.08 -0.26
CA LEU A 271 7.40 16.22 -1.06
C LEU A 271 6.60 15.05 -1.67
N VAL A 272 5.80 14.39 -0.84
CA VAL A 272 4.99 13.23 -1.22
C VAL A 272 3.90 13.59 -2.23
N ASP A 273 3.15 14.66 -1.99
CA ASP A 273 2.09 15.12 -2.89
C ASP A 273 2.66 15.42 -4.28
N GLY A 274 3.84 16.06 -4.34
CA GLY A 274 4.59 16.28 -5.57
C GLY A 274 4.92 14.98 -6.33
N SER A 275 5.33 13.92 -5.62
CA SER A 275 5.62 12.62 -6.26
C SER A 275 4.38 11.82 -6.66
N LEU A 276 3.27 12.00 -5.96
CA LEU A 276 2.01 11.33 -6.30
C LEU A 276 1.41 11.84 -7.61
N GLN A 277 1.62 13.11 -7.99
CA GLN A 277 1.04 13.67 -9.23
C GLN A 277 1.54 12.98 -10.50
N THR A 278 2.75 12.40 -10.49
CA THR A 278 3.38 11.74 -11.64
C THR A 278 3.17 10.22 -11.66
N LEU A 279 2.48 9.66 -10.66
CA LEU A 279 2.36 8.22 -10.43
C LEU A 279 1.71 7.48 -11.62
N PHE A 280 0.68 8.08 -12.24
CA PHE A 280 0.04 7.50 -13.42
C PHE A 280 0.96 7.53 -14.66
N SER A 281 1.82 8.54 -14.78
CA SER A 281 2.83 8.62 -15.84
C SER A 281 3.84 7.47 -15.71
N HIS A 282 4.27 7.17 -14.49
CA HIS A 282 5.13 6.01 -14.22
C HIS A 282 4.42 4.68 -14.50
N ALA A 283 3.15 4.54 -14.09
CA ALA A 283 2.36 3.33 -14.39
C ALA A 283 2.30 3.06 -15.90
N ASN A 284 2.06 4.09 -16.72
CA ASN A 284 2.05 3.96 -18.18
C ASN A 284 3.44 3.68 -18.77
N CYS A 285 4.47 4.37 -18.28
CA CYS A 285 5.83 4.16 -18.77
C CYS A 285 6.30 2.72 -18.48
N LEU A 286 6.09 2.22 -17.25
CA LEU A 286 6.39 0.83 -16.90
C LEU A 286 5.56 -0.16 -17.70
N GLU A 287 4.27 0.12 -17.94
CA GLU A 287 3.43 -0.73 -18.79
C GLU A 287 3.99 -0.84 -20.21
N LEU A 288 4.30 0.30 -20.85
CA LEU A 288 4.81 0.35 -22.22
C LEU A 288 6.12 -0.42 -22.39
N ILE A 289 7.07 -0.22 -21.48
CA ILE A 289 8.36 -0.91 -21.57
C ILE A 289 8.23 -2.41 -21.27
N ASN A 290 7.23 -2.83 -20.48
CA ASN A 290 6.97 -4.25 -20.20
C ASN A 290 6.21 -5.00 -21.30
N HIS A 291 5.81 -4.33 -22.39
CA HIS A 291 5.47 -5.00 -23.64
C HIS A 291 6.76 -5.37 -24.40
N ASN A 292 7.44 -6.40 -23.92
CA ASN A 292 8.74 -6.82 -24.45
C ASN A 292 8.85 -8.34 -24.59
N ASN A 293 10.01 -8.80 -25.04
CA ASN A 293 10.34 -10.21 -25.30
C ASN A 293 10.71 -11.05 -24.06
N ARG A 294 10.50 -10.54 -22.84
CA ARG A 294 10.82 -11.24 -21.58
C ARG A 294 9.55 -11.74 -20.89
N GLU A 295 9.69 -12.84 -20.17
CA GLU A 295 8.60 -13.39 -19.36
C GLU A 295 8.45 -12.66 -18.02
N GLU A 296 9.57 -12.20 -17.46
CA GLU A 296 9.62 -11.48 -16.20
C GLU A 296 9.31 -9.99 -16.38
N VAL A 297 8.52 -9.47 -15.46
CA VAL A 297 8.25 -8.04 -15.37
C VAL A 297 9.51 -7.32 -14.90
N CYS A 298 9.83 -6.22 -15.56
CA CYS A 298 11.03 -5.42 -15.30
C CYS A 298 10.65 -4.05 -14.71
N SER A 299 11.22 -3.71 -13.56
CA SER A 299 11.24 -2.36 -13.02
C SER A 299 12.28 -1.47 -13.71
N TYR A 300 12.32 -0.18 -13.39
CA TYR A 300 13.39 0.70 -13.86
C TYR A 300 14.79 0.21 -13.42
N LEU A 301 14.93 -0.31 -12.20
CA LEU A 301 16.22 -0.83 -11.71
C LEU A 301 16.63 -2.11 -12.45
N ASP A 302 15.67 -2.99 -12.74
CA ASP A 302 15.95 -4.19 -13.54
C ASP A 302 16.42 -3.82 -14.94
N ILE A 303 15.77 -2.83 -15.57
CA ILE A 303 16.20 -2.33 -16.89
C ILE A 303 17.60 -1.72 -16.82
N LYS A 304 17.90 -0.90 -15.81
CA LYS A 304 19.26 -0.35 -15.61
C LYS A 304 20.29 -1.47 -15.51
N ASN A 305 20.00 -2.49 -14.71
CA ASN A 305 20.89 -3.64 -14.55
C ASN A 305 21.05 -4.42 -15.87
N ILE A 306 19.98 -4.63 -16.62
CA ILE A 306 20.03 -5.31 -17.91
C ILE A 306 20.89 -4.50 -18.89
N VAL A 307 20.64 -3.19 -19.02
CA VAL A 307 21.37 -2.29 -19.93
C VAL A 307 22.86 -2.27 -19.62
N ASN A 308 23.24 -2.13 -18.34
CA ASN A 308 24.64 -2.13 -17.91
C ASN A 308 25.39 -3.43 -18.22
N ASN A 309 24.67 -4.55 -18.36
CA ASN A 309 25.25 -5.87 -18.62
C ASN A 309 25.01 -6.36 -20.07
N MET A 310 24.50 -5.51 -20.96
CA MET A 310 24.30 -5.87 -22.37
C MET A 310 25.61 -5.92 -23.14
N LYS A 311 25.69 -6.85 -24.11
CA LYS A 311 26.71 -6.83 -25.16
C LYS A 311 26.36 -5.78 -26.22
N ILE A 312 27.36 -5.24 -26.90
CA ILE A 312 27.23 -4.14 -27.89
C ILE A 312 26.12 -4.41 -28.93
N GLU A 313 26.10 -5.58 -29.57
CA GLU A 313 25.08 -5.92 -30.58
C GLU A 313 23.66 -5.85 -30.00
N GLY A 314 23.45 -6.46 -28.83
CA GLY A 314 22.16 -6.43 -28.14
C GLY A 314 21.80 -5.03 -27.62
N TYR A 315 22.79 -4.20 -27.30
CA TYR A 315 22.59 -2.82 -26.87
C TYR A 315 22.03 -1.96 -27.99
N GLU A 316 22.65 -1.98 -29.18
CA GLU A 316 22.19 -1.19 -30.33
C GLU A 316 20.80 -1.59 -30.80
N GLU A 317 20.49 -2.89 -30.83
CA GLU A 317 19.14 -3.39 -31.13
C GLU A 317 18.11 -2.93 -30.10
N SER A 318 18.46 -2.98 -28.81
CA SER A 318 17.57 -2.52 -27.73
C SER A 318 17.34 -1.02 -27.80
N LYS A 319 18.40 -0.23 -28.03
CA LYS A 319 18.35 1.21 -28.22
C LYS A 319 17.44 1.60 -29.37
N LYS A 320 17.59 0.96 -30.52
CA LYS A 320 16.68 1.17 -31.66
C LYS A 320 15.24 0.83 -31.30
N SER A 321 15.01 -0.28 -30.61
CA SER A 321 13.66 -0.70 -30.21
C SER A 321 12.99 0.28 -29.24
N PHE A 322 13.72 0.83 -28.27
CA PHE A 322 13.22 1.88 -27.38
C PHE A 322 12.97 3.21 -28.12
N GLN A 323 13.84 3.58 -29.07
CA GLN A 323 13.64 4.77 -29.88
C GLN A 323 12.36 4.65 -30.73
N GLU A 324 12.15 3.51 -31.36
CA GLU A 324 10.92 3.24 -32.12
C GLU A 324 9.68 3.35 -31.22
N LEU A 325 9.72 2.85 -29.98
CA LEU A 325 8.63 3.01 -29.01
C LEU A 325 8.35 4.49 -28.70
N LEU A 326 9.38 5.28 -28.42
CA LEU A 326 9.27 6.71 -28.14
C LEU A 326 8.65 7.47 -29.32
N ASP A 327 9.15 7.22 -30.52
CA ASP A 327 8.68 7.88 -31.74
C ASP A 327 7.22 7.50 -32.03
N ASN A 328 6.88 6.22 -31.90
CA ASN A 328 5.50 5.74 -32.02
C ASN A 328 4.59 6.40 -30.98
N TYR A 329 5.01 6.50 -29.72
CA TYR A 329 4.21 7.16 -28.69
C TYR A 329 3.92 8.62 -29.06
N LYS A 330 4.95 9.40 -29.41
CA LYS A 330 4.78 10.81 -29.79
C LYS A 330 3.91 10.98 -31.03
N ASN A 331 4.07 10.13 -32.05
CA ASN A 331 3.30 10.20 -33.30
C ASN A 331 1.80 9.88 -33.12
N TYR A 332 1.44 9.04 -32.15
CA TYR A 332 0.05 8.66 -31.91
C TYR A 332 -0.63 9.45 -30.77
N VAL A 333 0.11 10.33 -30.10
CA VAL A 333 -0.47 11.41 -29.30
C VAL A 333 -0.61 12.63 -30.22
N GLY A 334 -1.68 12.66 -31.01
CA GLY A 334 -1.92 13.74 -31.96
C GLY A 334 -2.47 15.03 -31.37
N ASP A 335 -2.76 15.08 -30.07
CA ASP A 335 -3.41 16.22 -29.40
C ASP A 335 -2.46 17.08 -28.55
N VAL A 336 -1.15 16.86 -28.68
CA VAL A 336 -0.10 17.60 -27.96
C VAL A 336 1.09 17.87 -28.88
N ASP A 337 1.64 19.07 -28.81
CA ASP A 337 2.85 19.47 -29.55
C ASP A 337 4.10 19.20 -28.71
N PHE A 338 4.81 18.10 -28.98
CA PHE A 338 6.02 17.72 -28.26
C PHE A 338 7.23 18.60 -28.56
N SER A 339 7.21 19.43 -29.61
CA SER A 339 8.32 20.36 -29.90
C SER A 339 8.50 21.43 -28.81
N ARG A 340 7.44 21.66 -28.02
CA ARG A 340 7.43 22.58 -26.88
C ARG A 340 7.84 21.92 -25.56
N MET A 341 8.10 20.61 -25.58
CA MET A 341 8.55 19.90 -24.39
C MET A 341 10.04 20.13 -24.20
N ASN A 342 10.43 20.74 -23.08
CA ASN A 342 11.84 20.82 -22.71
C ASN A 342 12.33 19.43 -22.26
N PHE A 343 13.36 18.93 -22.94
CA PHE A 343 14.05 17.70 -22.59
C PHE A 343 15.53 17.96 -22.41
N GLU A 344 16.05 17.51 -21.28
CA GLU A 344 17.48 17.50 -20.98
C GLU A 344 17.87 16.08 -20.60
N ARG A 345 18.99 15.60 -21.16
CA ARG A 345 19.55 14.30 -20.78
C ARG A 345 19.85 14.31 -19.28
N LYS A 346 19.47 13.23 -18.60
CA LYS A 346 19.72 13.04 -17.17
C LYS A 346 20.82 12.02 -16.90
N TYR A 347 20.97 11.05 -17.79
CA TYR A 347 21.84 9.89 -17.62
C TYR A 347 23.00 9.93 -18.61
N ASP A 348 24.08 9.20 -18.32
CA ASP A 348 25.17 9.03 -19.28
C ASP A 348 24.77 8.05 -20.39
N ASP A 349 23.97 7.03 -20.06
CA ASP A 349 23.50 6.00 -20.99
C ASP A 349 22.36 6.48 -21.92
N ASP A 350 22.45 6.14 -23.21
CA ASP A 350 21.46 6.55 -24.21
C ASP A 350 20.10 5.86 -24.04
N ILE A 351 20.07 4.55 -23.75
CA ILE A 351 18.81 3.80 -23.56
C ILE A 351 18.05 4.35 -22.36
N LEU A 352 18.75 4.61 -21.25
CA LEU A 352 18.14 5.20 -20.06
C LEU A 352 17.56 6.59 -20.35
N ASN A 353 18.23 7.42 -21.16
CA ASN A 353 17.70 8.71 -21.59
C ASN A 353 16.48 8.59 -22.50
N ILE A 354 16.43 7.61 -23.41
CA ILE A 354 15.26 7.37 -24.27
C ILE A 354 14.04 7.01 -23.40
N ILE A 355 14.21 6.14 -22.41
CA ILE A 355 13.12 5.77 -21.49
C ILE A 355 12.71 6.98 -20.61
N TYR A 356 13.68 7.79 -20.17
CA TYR A 356 13.40 9.01 -19.44
C TYR A 356 12.62 10.02 -20.29
N GLU A 357 12.96 10.16 -21.58
CA GLU A 357 12.24 10.99 -22.53
C GLU A 357 10.82 10.46 -22.79
N LEU A 358 10.64 9.14 -22.88
CA LEU A 358 9.32 8.51 -22.96
C LEU A 358 8.47 8.87 -21.74
N TYR A 359 9.02 8.71 -20.53
CA TYR A 359 8.33 9.13 -19.30
C TYR A 359 7.97 10.62 -19.31
N LYS A 360 8.90 11.50 -19.71
CA LYS A 360 8.65 12.94 -19.80
C LYS A 360 7.58 13.26 -20.84
N SER A 361 7.58 12.59 -21.98
CA SER A 361 6.58 12.72 -23.03
C SER A 361 5.20 12.32 -22.50
N ILE A 362 5.09 11.19 -21.81
CA ILE A 362 3.85 10.74 -21.17
C ILE A 362 3.34 11.76 -20.15
N ASN A 363 4.23 12.25 -19.28
CA ASN A 363 3.85 13.20 -18.25
C ASN A 363 3.43 14.56 -18.85
N TYR A 364 4.19 15.07 -19.82
CA TYR A 364 3.88 16.29 -20.55
C TYR A 364 2.51 16.19 -21.22
N GLN A 365 2.23 15.04 -21.82
CA GLN A 365 0.97 14.75 -22.48
C GLN A 365 -0.22 14.76 -21.51
N PHE A 366 -0.10 14.19 -20.31
CA PHE A 366 -1.17 14.25 -19.31
C PHE A 366 -1.43 15.68 -18.83
N ILE A 367 -0.38 16.48 -18.64
CA ILE A 367 -0.51 17.86 -18.12
C ILE A 367 -1.08 18.82 -19.18
N ASN A 368 -0.74 18.63 -20.45
CA ASN A 368 -1.06 19.55 -21.56
C ASN A 368 -2.19 19.06 -22.48
N SER A 369 -2.98 18.08 -22.05
CA SER A 369 -4.16 17.61 -22.80
C SER A 369 -5.39 17.51 -21.89
N GLY A 370 -6.54 17.16 -22.47
CA GLY A 370 -7.78 16.89 -21.72
C GLY A 370 -7.71 15.68 -20.76
N ARG A 371 -6.53 15.05 -20.59
CA ARG A 371 -6.32 13.87 -19.74
C ARG A 371 -5.80 14.20 -18.34
N LYS A 372 -5.54 15.48 -18.02
CA LYS A 372 -5.04 15.92 -16.71
C LYS A 372 -5.88 15.42 -15.53
N GLU A 373 -7.20 15.49 -15.63
CA GLU A 373 -8.09 15.01 -14.57
C GLU A 373 -7.98 13.49 -14.35
N ARG A 374 -7.76 12.70 -15.41
CA ARG A 374 -7.58 11.24 -15.28
C ARG A 374 -6.28 10.89 -14.55
N GLN A 375 -5.20 11.64 -14.80
CA GLN A 375 -3.94 11.50 -14.07
C GLN A 375 -4.14 11.80 -12.57
N LYS A 376 -4.83 12.90 -12.28
CA LYS A 376 -5.16 13.30 -10.91
C LYS A 376 -6.06 12.29 -10.19
N ASP A 377 -7.08 11.77 -10.86
CA ASP A 377 -7.98 10.76 -10.31
C ASP A 377 -7.24 9.50 -9.87
N TYR A 378 -6.18 9.12 -10.59
CA TYR A 378 -5.39 7.94 -10.28
C TYR A 378 -4.76 8.01 -8.88
N CYS A 379 -4.13 9.14 -8.52
CA CYS A 379 -3.54 9.31 -7.19
C CYS A 379 -4.55 9.75 -6.11
N THR A 380 -5.71 10.28 -6.50
CA THR A 380 -6.75 10.76 -5.57
C THR A 380 -7.24 9.68 -4.61
N TRP A 381 -7.30 8.42 -5.03
CA TRP A 381 -7.61 7.29 -4.14
C TRP A 381 -6.71 7.23 -2.90
N PHE A 382 -5.41 7.45 -3.10
CA PHE A 382 -4.43 7.45 -2.03
C PHE A 382 -4.47 8.73 -1.20
N VAL A 383 -4.58 9.89 -1.88
CA VAL A 383 -4.66 11.20 -1.22
C VAL A 383 -5.85 11.26 -0.25
N GLU A 384 -7.02 10.81 -0.69
CA GLU A 384 -8.22 10.78 0.17
C GLU A 384 -8.08 9.77 1.32
N PHE A 385 -7.41 8.63 1.09
CA PHE A 385 -7.06 7.72 2.17
C PHE A 385 -6.15 8.38 3.21
N CYS A 386 -5.10 9.07 2.78
CA CYS A 386 -4.21 9.79 3.67
C CYS A 386 -4.94 10.93 4.41
N LYS A 387 -5.84 11.68 3.76
CA LYS A 387 -6.65 12.72 4.42
C LYS A 387 -7.49 12.20 5.58
N VAL A 388 -7.98 10.97 5.49
CA VAL A 388 -8.79 10.35 6.54
C VAL A 388 -7.93 9.82 7.69
N ASN A 389 -6.71 9.36 7.42
CA ASN A 389 -5.94 8.57 8.39
C ASN A 389 -4.63 9.21 8.89
N PHE A 390 -3.93 9.98 8.05
CA PHE A 390 -2.54 10.41 8.30
C PHE A 390 -2.25 11.88 7.97
N LEU A 391 -3.21 12.63 7.43
CA LEU A 391 -3.03 14.05 7.14
C LEU A 391 -3.89 14.92 8.03
N ARG A 392 -3.31 16.06 8.40
CA ARG A 392 -4.02 17.11 9.13
C ARG A 392 -3.92 18.43 8.41
N GLN A 393 -5.05 19.12 8.30
CA GLN A 393 -5.09 20.47 7.77
C GLN A 393 -4.54 21.46 8.81
N ARG A 394 -3.53 22.25 8.43
CA ARG A 394 -2.83 23.23 9.29
C ARG A 394 -2.95 24.64 8.70
N GLY A 395 -4.18 25.05 8.37
CA GLY A 395 -4.49 26.38 7.83
C GLY A 395 -3.67 26.69 6.57
N ARG A 396 -2.89 27.79 6.61
CA ARG A 396 -2.05 28.25 5.48
C ARG A 396 -0.91 27.29 5.12
N LEU A 397 -0.59 26.29 5.96
CA LEU A 397 0.42 25.27 5.64
C LEU A 397 -0.16 24.15 4.76
N GLY A 398 -1.48 24.12 4.54
CA GLY A 398 -2.13 23.02 3.83
C GLY A 398 -2.19 21.75 4.69
N TYR A 399 -2.11 20.59 4.03
CA TYR A 399 -2.06 19.29 4.71
C TYR A 399 -0.63 18.92 5.07
N THR A 400 -0.44 18.39 6.28
CA THR A 400 0.83 17.82 6.75
C THR A 400 0.64 16.37 7.16
N LEU A 401 1.69 15.55 7.04
CA LEU A 401 1.71 14.20 7.61
C LEU A 401 1.74 14.28 9.13
N ASN A 402 0.87 13.50 9.77
CA ASN A 402 0.62 13.55 11.20
C ASN A 402 0.43 12.14 11.79
N LEU A 403 0.98 11.94 12.99
CA LEU A 403 0.73 10.75 13.82
C LEU A 403 -0.01 11.12 15.10
N THR A 404 -0.98 10.27 15.45
CA THR A 404 -1.73 10.33 16.72
C THR A 404 -0.92 9.70 17.85
N GLU A 405 -1.29 9.95 19.11
CA GLU A 405 -0.69 9.27 20.27
C GLU A 405 -0.86 7.75 20.14
N GLU A 406 -2.02 7.31 19.64
CA GLU A 406 -2.33 5.89 19.41
C GLU A 406 -1.37 5.24 18.40
N TYR A 407 -1.07 5.91 17.27
CA TYR A 407 -0.09 5.40 16.31
C TYR A 407 1.32 5.38 16.87
N ILE A 408 1.72 6.38 17.67
CA ILE A 408 3.02 6.36 18.34
C ILE A 408 3.12 5.19 19.32
N ILE A 409 2.09 4.94 20.12
CA ILE A 409 2.03 3.80 21.05
C ILE A 409 2.10 2.47 20.27
N PHE A 410 1.30 2.34 19.21
CA PHE A 410 1.27 1.15 18.36
C PHE A 410 2.65 0.87 17.71
N LEU A 411 3.26 1.88 17.09
CA LEU A 411 4.58 1.78 16.49
C LEU A 411 5.64 1.43 17.55
N THR A 412 5.54 2.03 18.74
CA THR A 412 6.43 1.68 19.87
C THR A 412 6.32 0.22 20.24
N LYS A 413 5.10 -0.32 20.33
CA LYS A 413 4.88 -1.72 20.71
C LYS A 413 5.47 -2.69 19.70
N ILE A 414 5.25 -2.47 18.40
CA ILE A 414 5.81 -3.33 17.34
C ILE A 414 7.32 -3.14 17.16
N SER A 415 7.88 -1.99 17.51
CA SER A 415 9.34 -1.79 17.55
C SER A 415 9.99 -2.50 18.75
N LEU A 416 9.36 -2.46 19.93
CA LEU A 416 9.86 -3.16 21.12
C LEU A 416 9.73 -4.69 20.99
N LYS A 417 8.65 -5.17 20.36
CA LYS A 417 8.32 -6.60 20.26
C LYS A 417 8.24 -7.27 21.64
N ASP A 418 9.02 -8.34 21.84
CA ASP A 418 9.13 -9.06 23.12
C ASP A 418 10.26 -8.49 24.02
N ASN A 419 10.97 -7.44 23.60
CA ASN A 419 11.96 -6.80 24.45
C ASN A 419 11.29 -6.03 25.59
N GLU A 420 11.80 -6.16 26.82
CA GLU A 420 11.28 -5.43 27.98
C GLU A 420 11.49 -3.91 27.88
N LYS A 421 12.61 -3.49 27.28
CA LYS A 421 12.93 -2.08 27.03
C LYS A 421 13.90 -1.88 25.88
N MET A 422 13.93 -0.67 25.32
CA MET A 422 14.84 -0.24 24.27
C MET A 422 15.35 1.18 24.56
N LYS A 423 16.58 1.52 24.15
CA LYS A 423 17.06 2.90 24.23
C LYS A 423 16.19 3.78 23.34
N LEU A 424 15.85 4.98 23.80
CA LEU A 424 14.99 5.90 23.02
C LEU A 424 15.57 6.23 21.64
N LYS A 425 16.91 6.35 21.54
CA LYS A 425 17.60 6.56 20.26
C LYS A 425 17.39 5.39 19.29
N ASP A 426 17.50 4.16 19.79
CA ASP A 426 17.32 2.94 18.97
C ASP A 426 15.85 2.80 18.55
N LEU A 427 14.91 3.23 19.41
CA LEU A 427 13.49 3.28 19.07
C LEU A 427 13.21 4.24 17.90
N PHE A 428 13.86 5.40 17.86
CA PHE A 428 13.73 6.30 16.70
C PHE A 428 14.30 5.68 15.42
N ILE A 429 15.39 4.90 15.51
CA ILE A 429 15.91 4.15 14.36
C ILE A 429 14.88 3.09 13.91
N GLU A 430 14.20 2.43 14.83
CA GLU A 430 13.11 1.50 14.51
C GLU A 430 11.90 2.19 13.84
N TYR A 431 11.61 3.45 14.17
CA TYR A 431 10.62 4.25 13.45
C TYR A 431 11.09 4.61 12.04
N GLU A 432 12.36 5.01 11.90
CA GLU A 432 12.96 5.36 10.62
C GLU A 432 12.98 4.14 9.66
N LYS A 433 13.22 2.93 10.17
CA LYS A 433 13.05 1.67 9.40
C LYS A 433 11.63 1.49 8.85
N ARG A 434 10.63 1.99 9.58
CA ARG A 434 9.20 2.00 9.20
C ARG A 434 8.81 3.27 8.43
N GLY A 435 9.78 4.07 7.99
CA GLY A 435 9.56 5.29 7.21
C GLY A 435 9.07 6.50 7.99
N VAL A 436 9.09 6.44 9.32
CA VAL A 436 8.66 7.54 10.19
C VAL A 436 9.88 8.33 10.63
N PHE A 437 10.18 9.41 9.92
CA PHE A 437 11.23 10.35 10.29
C PHE A 437 10.64 11.48 11.11
N LEU A 438 11.37 11.89 12.14
CA LEU A 438 10.92 12.88 13.11
C LEU A 438 12.04 13.88 13.34
N ASP A 439 11.72 15.17 13.23
CA ASP A 439 12.66 16.23 13.57
C ASP A 439 12.86 16.32 15.09
N ARG A 440 13.76 17.22 15.50
CA ARG A 440 14.10 17.41 16.92
C ARG A 440 12.87 17.75 17.79
N ASP A 441 11.97 18.58 17.27
CA ASP A 441 10.77 19.01 18.00
C ASP A 441 9.80 17.83 18.20
N SER A 442 9.54 17.05 17.15
CA SER A 442 8.73 15.83 17.23
C SER A 442 9.34 14.81 18.19
N LYS A 443 10.66 14.58 18.11
CA LYS A 443 11.36 13.65 19.02
C LYS A 443 11.21 14.09 20.48
N ALA A 444 11.33 15.38 20.78
CA ALA A 444 11.13 15.92 22.13
C ALA A 444 9.67 15.76 22.62
N LYS A 445 8.69 15.92 21.74
CA LYS A 445 7.27 15.73 22.06
C LYS A 445 6.91 14.27 22.34
N ILE A 446 7.56 13.32 21.69
CA ILE A 446 7.43 11.89 21.99
C ILE A 446 8.07 11.56 23.35
N SER A 447 9.25 12.10 23.67
CA SER A 447 9.84 11.94 25.00
C SER A 447 8.89 12.40 26.11
N GLN A 448 8.24 13.56 25.93
CA GLN A 448 7.23 14.08 26.87
C GLN A 448 6.01 13.15 27.00
N LEU A 449 5.54 12.58 25.88
CA LEU A 449 4.46 11.60 25.90
C LEU A 449 4.86 10.36 26.72
N PHE A 450 6.06 9.83 26.50
CA PHE A 450 6.54 8.64 27.21
C PHE A 450 6.79 8.88 28.71
N GLU A 451 7.22 10.07 29.09
CA GLU A 451 7.26 10.49 30.50
C GLU A 451 5.86 10.53 31.11
N LYS A 452 4.88 11.12 30.41
CA LYS A 452 3.48 11.19 30.84
C LYS A 452 2.84 9.80 31.00
N LEU A 453 3.19 8.86 30.11
CA LEU A 453 2.74 7.47 30.18
C LEU A 453 3.52 6.63 31.19
N ASN A 454 4.51 7.21 31.88
CA ASN A 454 5.39 6.55 32.85
C ASN A 454 6.13 5.31 32.26
N ILE A 455 6.47 5.37 30.97
CA ILE A 455 7.21 4.31 30.28
C ILE A 455 8.65 4.72 29.94
N LEU A 456 9.05 5.97 30.25
CA LEU A 456 10.42 6.45 30.08
C LEU A 456 11.24 6.28 31.37
N GLU A 457 12.33 5.53 31.30
CA GLU A 457 13.32 5.35 32.38
C GLU A 457 14.56 6.19 32.09
N LYS A 458 14.93 7.06 33.04
CA LYS A 458 16.18 7.86 32.99
C LYS A 458 17.19 7.22 33.92
N LYS A 459 18.36 6.82 33.41
CA LYS A 459 19.46 6.32 34.27
C LYS A 459 20.29 7.50 34.79
N SER A 460 20.44 7.58 36.12
CA SER A 460 21.13 8.66 36.84
C SER A 460 22.64 8.73 36.54
N ASP A 461 23.29 7.60 36.28
CA ASP A 461 24.76 7.52 36.29
C ASP A 461 25.44 8.01 34.99
N SER A 462 24.68 8.34 33.94
CA SER A 462 25.25 8.91 32.70
C SER A 462 24.50 10.12 32.13
N GLY A 463 23.47 10.64 32.82
CA GLY A 463 22.74 11.87 32.45
C GLY A 463 21.89 11.80 31.17
N ASP A 464 22.31 11.05 30.14
CA ASP A 464 21.78 11.11 28.78
C ASP A 464 21.12 9.80 28.29
N ALA A 465 21.23 8.69 29.03
CA ALA A 465 20.67 7.41 28.60
C ALA A 465 19.20 7.26 29.02
N GLN A 466 18.29 7.43 28.06
CA GLN A 466 16.84 7.21 28.22
C GLN A 466 16.40 5.87 27.60
N TYR A 467 15.56 5.12 28.31
CA TYR A 467 14.99 3.84 27.87
C TYR A 467 13.47 3.87 27.89
N VAL A 468 12.83 3.25 26.89
CA VAL A 468 11.38 3.08 26.80
C VAL A 468 11.01 1.65 27.16
N LYS A 469 10.09 1.46 28.11
CA LYS A 469 9.62 0.16 28.61
C LYS A 469 8.42 -0.36 27.80
N SER A 470 8.29 -1.68 27.70
CA SER A 470 7.25 -2.41 26.96
C SER A 470 5.91 -2.57 27.70
N VAL A 471 5.62 -1.67 28.65
CA VAL A 471 4.39 -1.72 29.49
C VAL A 471 3.10 -1.40 28.69
N LEU A 472 3.20 -1.35 27.36
CA LEU A 472 2.14 -0.99 26.40
C LEU A 472 1.46 -2.23 25.83
#